data_AF-A0A6G3XK30-F1
#
_entry.id   AF-A0A6G3XK30-F1
#
_cell.length_a   1.000
_cell.length_b   1.000
_cell.length_c   1.000
_cell.angle_alpha   90.00
_cell.angle_beta   90.00
_cell.angle_gamma   90.00
#
_symmetry.space_group_name_H-M   'P 1'
#
loop_
_entity.id
_entity.type
_entity.pdbx_description
1 polymer ?
#
loop_
_entity_poly.entity_id
_entity_poly.type
_entity_poly.pdbx_seq_one_letter_code
_entity_poly.pdbx_strand_id
1 'polypeptide(L)'
;VLDDLDTAVRAARSAGRGEYGRVTIGFAGASSHETLPRLTRAVRAAHPGLELVMTGQTYANVALSRVADGSLDLGFVRLPVTRPG
;
A
#
# COMPACT_ATOMS: atom_id res chain seq x y z
N VAL A 1 -31.58 2.17 -2.19
CA VAL A 1 -31.54 0.79 -1.65
C VAL A 1 -31.00 -0.22 -2.66
N LEU A 2 -31.61 -0.42 -3.85
CA LEU A 2 -31.02 -1.31 -4.88
C LEU A 2 -29.75 -0.71 -5.54
N ASP A 3 -29.68 0.61 -5.72
CA ASP A 3 -28.48 1.30 -6.24
C ASP A 3 -27.26 1.28 -5.30
N ASP A 4 -27.50 1.21 -3.99
CA ASP A 4 -26.43 1.24 -2.97
C ASP A 4 -25.68 -0.10 -2.93
N LEU A 5 -26.40 -1.21 -3.09
CA LEU A 5 -25.83 -2.55 -3.13
C LEU A 5 -24.96 -2.74 -4.37
N ASP A 6 -25.41 -2.19 -5.50
CA ASP A 6 -24.73 -2.30 -6.78
C ASP A 6 -23.44 -1.45 -6.81
N THR A 7 -23.46 -0.32 -6.10
CA THR A 7 -22.26 0.51 -5.84
C THR A 7 -21.27 -0.20 -4.90
N ALA A 8 -21.75 -0.86 -3.85
CA ALA A 8 -20.91 -1.63 -2.93
C ALA A 8 -20.26 -2.85 -3.60
N VAL A 9 -20.99 -3.57 -4.46
CA VAL A 9 -20.46 -4.72 -5.22
C VAL A 9 -19.46 -4.27 -6.29
N ARG A 10 -19.70 -3.13 -6.96
CA ARG A 10 -18.74 -2.51 -7.88
C ARG A 10 -17.47 -2.07 -7.15
N ALA A 11 -17.58 -1.46 -5.98
CA ALA A 11 -16.45 -1.08 -5.13
C ALA A 11 -15.63 -2.31 -4.64
N ALA A 12 -16.30 -3.39 -4.25
CA ALA A 12 -15.62 -4.63 -3.83
C ALA A 12 -14.91 -5.35 -4.99
N ARG A 13 -15.51 -5.35 -6.19
CA ARG A 13 -14.92 -5.96 -7.41
C ARG A 13 -13.76 -5.14 -7.97
N SER A 14 -13.82 -3.81 -7.85
CA SER A 14 -12.76 -2.91 -8.26
C SER A 14 -11.60 -2.87 -7.26
N ALA A 15 -11.86 -3.07 -5.96
CA ALA A 15 -10.82 -3.26 -4.95
C ALA A 15 -9.94 -4.49 -5.25
N GLY A 16 -10.53 -5.61 -5.67
CA GLY A 16 -9.77 -6.81 -6.09
C GLY A 16 -8.95 -6.64 -7.38
N ARG A 17 -9.21 -5.59 -8.18
CA ARG A 17 -8.47 -5.26 -9.42
C ARG A 17 -7.55 -4.05 -9.27
N GLY A 18 -7.50 -3.41 -8.10
CA GLY A 18 -6.73 -2.17 -7.89
C GLY A 18 -7.32 -0.93 -8.57
N GLU A 19 -8.62 -0.92 -8.86
CA GLU A 19 -9.32 0.20 -9.51
C GLU A 19 -9.74 1.28 -8.48
N TYR A 20 -10.11 0.89 -7.25
CA TYR A 20 -10.44 1.80 -6.14
C TYR A 20 -10.04 1.21 -4.79
N GLY A 21 -9.54 2.04 -3.87
CA GLY A 21 -9.15 1.59 -2.53
C GLY A 21 -8.05 2.44 -1.90
N ARG A 22 -7.58 2.00 -0.73
CA ARG A 22 -6.47 2.64 0.00
C ARG A 22 -5.34 1.63 0.15
N VAL A 23 -4.11 2.07 -0.10
CA VAL A 23 -2.89 1.27 0.08
C VAL A 23 -1.95 2.01 1.02
N THR A 24 -1.64 1.39 2.15
CA THR A 24 -0.72 1.86 3.17
C THR A 24 0.70 1.37 2.89
N ILE A 25 1.64 2.31 2.84
CA ILE A 25 3.03 2.06 2.44
C ILE A 25 3.97 2.56 3.52
N GLY A 26 4.69 1.64 4.17
CA GLY A 26 5.64 1.89 5.23
C GLY A 26 7.05 2.01 4.68
N PHE A 27 7.83 2.98 5.17
CA PHE A 27 9.22 3.12 4.78
C PHE A 27 10.09 3.68 5.91
N ALA A 28 11.37 3.35 5.87
CA ALA A 28 12.37 3.95 6.74
C ALA A 28 13.55 4.51 5.93
N GLY A 29 13.83 5.79 6.16
CA GLY A 29 15.06 6.45 5.73
C GLY A 29 15.11 6.84 4.26
N ALA A 30 16.29 7.37 3.88
CA ALA A 30 16.50 8.05 2.62
C ALA A 30 16.53 7.13 1.38
N SER A 31 16.72 5.83 1.57
CA SER A 31 16.68 4.84 0.48
C SER A 31 15.35 4.84 -0.28
N SER A 32 14.28 5.32 0.35
CA SER A 32 12.95 5.40 -0.24
C SER A 32 12.67 6.75 -0.92
N HIS A 33 13.52 7.77 -0.74
CA HIS A 33 13.30 9.11 -1.30
C HIS A 33 13.34 9.14 -2.83
N GLU A 34 14.10 8.27 -3.49
CA GLU A 34 14.12 8.21 -4.96
C GLU A 34 13.07 7.25 -5.52
N THR A 35 12.80 6.15 -4.81
CA THR A 35 11.93 5.07 -5.30
C THR A 35 10.45 5.39 -5.08
N LEU A 36 10.08 5.97 -3.92
CA LEU A 36 8.68 6.27 -3.59
C LEU A 36 8.03 7.30 -4.52
N PRO A 37 8.69 8.41 -4.90
CA PRO A 37 8.07 9.36 -5.84
C PRO A 37 7.81 8.72 -7.21
N ARG A 38 8.74 7.88 -7.69
CA ARG A 38 8.59 7.17 -8.98
C ARG A 38 7.42 6.18 -8.92
N LEU A 39 7.32 5.39 -7.85
CA LEU A 39 6.19 4.49 -7.62
C LEU A 39 4.87 5.26 -7.54
N THR A 40 4.81 6.29 -6.69
CA THR A 40 3.60 7.07 -6.44
C THR A 40 3.08 7.70 -7.73
N ARG A 41 3.97 8.25 -8.57
CA ARG A 41 3.61 8.80 -9.88
C ARG A 41 3.08 7.72 -10.82
N ALA A 42 3.73 6.57 -10.91
CA ALA A 42 3.30 5.48 -11.78
C ALA A 42 1.92 4.94 -11.37
N VAL A 43 1.71 4.72 -10.06
CA VAL A 43 0.43 4.24 -9.53
C VAL A 43 -0.68 5.26 -9.71
N ARG A 44 -0.44 6.55 -9.45
CA ARG A 44 -1.45 7.59 -9.70
C ARG A 44 -1.85 7.69 -11.18
N ALA A 45 -0.92 7.40 -12.10
CA ALA A 45 -1.20 7.42 -13.53
C ALA A 45 -1.99 6.19 -14.00
N ALA A 46 -1.63 5.00 -13.51
CA ALA A 46 -2.26 3.74 -13.91
C ALA A 46 -3.56 3.44 -13.14
N HIS A 47 -3.65 3.88 -11.89
CA HIS A 47 -4.72 3.56 -10.94
C HIS A 47 -5.14 4.81 -10.14
N PRO A 48 -5.78 5.81 -10.79
CA PRO A 48 -6.14 7.07 -10.14
C PRO A 48 -7.17 6.93 -9.01
N GLY A 49 -7.91 5.82 -8.95
CA GLY A 49 -8.84 5.51 -7.86
C GLY A 49 -8.19 4.97 -6.59
N LEU A 50 -6.87 4.74 -6.58
CA LEU A 50 -6.13 4.33 -5.39
C LEU A 50 -5.61 5.53 -4.61
N GLU A 51 -5.93 5.56 -3.32
CA GLU A 51 -5.29 6.44 -2.35
C GLU A 51 -4.04 5.77 -1.79
N LEU A 52 -2.89 6.40 -1.96
CA LEU A 52 -1.63 5.95 -1.37
C LEU A 52 -1.35 6.70 -0.07
N VAL A 53 -1.30 5.97 1.04
CA VAL A 53 -0.99 6.49 2.37
C VAL A 53 0.44 6.14 2.74
N MET A 54 1.25 7.16 2.94
CA MET A 54 2.68 7.04 3.27
C MET A 54 2.87 7.04 4.79
N THR A 55 3.55 6.03 5.33
CA THR A 55 3.90 5.94 6.76
C THR A 55 5.41 5.89 6.92
N GLY A 56 6.00 6.98 7.41
CA GLY A 56 7.42 7.07 7.68
C GLY A 56 7.84 6.23 8.91
N GLN A 57 9.15 6.24 9.20
CA GLN A 57 9.76 5.61 10.38
C GLN A 57 9.40 4.12 10.56
N THR A 58 9.04 3.44 9.48
CA THR A 58 8.68 2.03 9.47
C THR A 58 9.90 1.20 9.08
N TYR A 59 10.72 0.86 10.07
CA TYR A 59 11.93 0.07 9.91
C TYR A 59 11.62 -1.39 9.54
N ALA A 60 12.61 -2.13 9.04
CA ALA A 60 12.41 -3.43 8.40
C ALA A 60 11.61 -4.44 9.23
N ASN A 61 11.95 -4.61 10.51
CA ASN A 61 11.24 -5.51 11.43
C ASN A 61 9.79 -5.07 11.68
N VAL A 62 9.56 -3.77 11.86
CA VAL A 62 8.21 -3.21 12.06
C VAL A 62 7.38 -3.35 10.79
N ALA A 63 7.97 -3.07 9.62
CA ALA A 63 7.31 -3.26 8.32
C ALA A 63 6.91 -4.73 8.12
N LEU A 64 7.81 -5.67 8.41
CA LEU A 64 7.55 -7.11 8.32
C LEU A 64 6.40 -7.54 9.23
N SER A 65 6.42 -7.11 10.51
CA SER A 65 5.34 -7.40 11.46
C SER A 65 4.00 -6.84 10.96
N ARG A 66 3.98 -5.58 10.53
CA ARG A 66 2.75 -4.92 10.09
C ARG A 66 2.18 -5.46 8.79
N VAL A 67 3.04 -5.93 7.89
CA VAL A 67 2.58 -6.66 6.71
C VAL A 67 2.00 -8.01 7.10
N ALA A 68 2.64 -8.71 8.04
CA ALA A 68 2.14 -10.01 8.51
C ALA A 68 0.79 -9.90 9.25
N ASP A 69 0.58 -8.83 10.03
CA ASP A 69 -0.66 -8.59 10.76
C ASP A 69 -1.73 -7.83 9.94
N GLY A 70 -1.40 -7.40 8.72
CA GLY A 70 -2.32 -6.70 7.80
C GLY A 70 -2.55 -5.21 8.12
N SER A 71 -1.86 -4.63 9.10
CA SER A 71 -1.92 -3.19 9.38
C SER A 71 -1.07 -2.34 8.42
N LEU A 72 -0.28 -2.98 7.55
CA LEU A 72 0.45 -2.36 6.46
C LEU A 72 0.35 -3.19 5.18
N ASP A 73 0.01 -2.57 4.05
CA ASP A 73 -0.12 -3.28 2.77
C ASP A 73 1.24 -3.53 2.11
N LEU A 74 2.18 -2.59 2.22
CA LEU A 74 3.50 -2.68 1.60
C LEU A 74 4.60 -2.03 2.47
N GLY A 75 5.76 -2.68 2.57
CA GLY A 75 6.94 -2.14 3.25
C GLY A 75 8.13 -1.94 2.31
N PHE A 76 8.67 -0.72 2.24
CA PHE A 76 9.96 -0.41 1.61
C PHE A 76 11.09 -0.51 2.63
N VAL A 77 11.87 -1.58 2.52
CA VAL A 77 12.92 -1.94 3.47
C VAL A 77 14.25 -2.16 2.75
N ARG A 78 15.36 -1.85 3.43
CA ARG A 78 16.70 -2.18 2.94
C ARG A 78 17.01 -3.64 3.27
N LEU A 79 17.49 -4.38 2.28
CA LEU A 79 18.01 -5.73 2.46
C LEU A 79 19.42 -5.73 3.09
N PRO A 80 19.82 -6.79 3.81
CA PRO A 80 19.04 -7.99 4.09
C PRO A 80 17.97 -7.75 5.17
N VAL A 81 16.87 -8.49 5.07
CA VAL A 81 15.87 -8.56 6.15
C VAL A 81 15.74 -10.00 6.62
N THR A 82 15.74 -10.20 7.93
CA THR A 82 15.48 -11.50 8.54
C THR A 82 13.97 -11.62 8.72
N ARG A 83 13.33 -12.55 8.01
CA ARG A 83 11.92 -12.86 8.29
C ARG A 83 11.86 -13.54 9.66
N PRO A 84 11.05 -13.04 10.61
CA PRO A 84 10.71 -13.81 11.80
C PRO A 84 10.04 -15.11 11.33
N GLY A 85 10.56 -16.26 11.78
CA GLY A 85 9.94 -17.56 11.59
C GLY A 85 8.83 -17.77 12.60
#